data_AF-A0A962Q6G9-F1
#
_entry.id   AF-A0A962Q6G9-F1
#
_cell.length_a   1.000
_cell.length_b   1.000
_cell.length_c   1.000
_cell.angle_alpha   90.00
_cell.angle_beta   90.00
_cell.angle_gamma   90.00
#
_symmetry.space_group_name_H-M   'P 1'
#
loop_
_entity.id
_entity.type
_entity.pdbx_description
1 polymer ?
#
loop_
_entity_poly.entity_id
_entity_poly.type
_entity_poly.pdbx_seq_one_letter_code
_entity_poly.pdbx_strand_id
1 'polypeptide(L)' 'MTAVRLYLSLIPQALIASMLEPADFGRYYAVGTRVHARGEAIFFEVDPAQLPAGEFPLELVPQRCVAKADG' A
#
# COMPACT_ATOMS: atom_id res chain seq x y z
N MET A 1 -6.82 6.44 15.70
CA MET A 1 -7.49 6.02 14.45
C MET A 1 -6.41 5.87 13.42
N THR A 2 -6.09 4.65 12.99
CA THR A 2 -4.99 4.42 12.04
C THR A 2 -5.44 4.92 10.68
N ALA A 3 -4.79 5.97 10.16
CA ALA A 3 -5.11 6.51 8.85
C ALA A 3 -4.63 5.53 7.77
N VAL A 4 -5.55 5.12 6.89
CA VAL A 4 -5.19 4.28 5.73
C VAL A 4 -4.52 5.16 4.69
N ARG A 5 -3.40 4.68 4.15
CA ARG A 5 -2.54 5.36 3.17
C ARG A 5 -2.50 4.58 1.86
N LEU A 6 -2.23 5.29 0.77
CA LEU A 6 -2.03 4.70 -0.55
C LEU A 6 -0.57 4.81 -0.96
N TYR A 7 0.00 3.69 -1.42
CA TYR A 7 1.36 3.61 -1.92
C TYR A 7 1.36 3.12 -3.36
N LEU A 8 1.97 3.89 -4.25
CA LEU A 8 2.26 3.47 -5.63
C LEU A 8 3.62 2.78 -5.64
N SER A 9 3.63 1.45 -5.72
CA SER A 9 4.84 0.68 -5.99
C SER A 9 5.20 0.74 -7.46
N LEU A 10 6.50 0.87 -7.77
CA LEU A 10 7.01 0.84 -9.13
C LEU A 10 7.33 -0.58 -9.61
N ILE A 11 7.86 -1.44 -8.72
CA ILE A 11 8.30 -2.78 -9.05
C ILE A 11 7.86 -3.76 -7.94
N PRO A 12 6.86 -4.61 -8.21
CA PRO A 12 5.91 -4.55 -9.32
C PRO A 12 5.02 -3.28 -9.27
N GLN A 13 4.50 -2.85 -10.43
CA GLN A 13 3.61 -1.69 -10.51
C GLN A 13 2.26 -2.02 -9.85
N ALA A 14 1.95 -1.35 -8.74
CA ALA A 14 0.70 -1.56 -8.01
C ALA A 14 0.32 -0.34 -7.15
N LEU A 15 -0.97 -0.08 -7.02
CA LEU A 15 -1.51 0.86 -6.02
C LEU A 15 -1.98 0.05 -4.81
N ILE A 16 -1.35 0.29 -3.66
CA ILE A 16 -1.47 -0.54 -2.46
C ILE A 16 -2.04 0.29 -1.32
N ALA A 17 -3.11 -0.18 -0.69
CA ALA A 17 -3.65 0.42 0.54
C ALA A 17 -3.04 -0.23 1.78
N SER A 18 -2.57 0.57 2.74
CA SER A 18 -1.93 0.07 3.96
C SER A 18 -2.23 0.97 5.15
N MET A 19 -2.30 0.36 6.34
CA MET A 19 -2.39 1.07 7.63
C MET A 19 -1.01 1.49 8.17
N LEU A 20 0.07 1.04 7.53
CA LEU A 20 1.42 1.28 7.99
C LEU A 20 1.90 2.65 7.52
N GLU A 21 2.67 3.31 8.39
CA GLU A 21 3.47 4.48 8.03
C GLU A 21 4.54 4.10 6.97
N PRO A 22 5.05 5.06 6.19
CA PRO A 22 5.92 4.76 5.05
C PRO A 22 7.15 3.91 5.40
N ALA A 23 7.78 4.19 6.56
CA ALA A 23 8.95 3.45 7.01
C ALA A 23 8.63 1.98 7.33
N ASP A 24 7.47 1.72 7.92
CA ASP A 24 7.06 0.37 8.30
C ASP A 24 6.47 -0.39 7.12
N PHE A 25 5.74 0.29 6.24
CA PHE A 25 5.31 -0.25 4.97
C PHE A 25 6.52 -0.69 4.14
N GLY A 26 7.53 0.17 3.99
CA GLY A 26 8.74 -0.16 3.23
C GLY A 26 9.48 -1.37 3.78
N ARG A 27 9.62 -1.48 5.12
CA ARG A 27 10.20 -2.67 5.77
C ARG A 27 9.39 -3.92 5.47
N TYR A 28 8.08 -3.87 5.66
CA TYR A 28 7.18 -4.99 5.40
C TYR A 28 7.19 -5.41 3.92
N TYR A 29 7.15 -4.44 3.02
CA TYR A 29 7.13 -4.63 1.59
C TYR A 29 8.44 -5.24 1.06
N ALA A 30 9.59 -4.84 1.61
CA ALA A 30 10.90 -5.35 1.22
C ALA A 30 11.17 -6.80 1.65
N VAL A 31 10.53 -7.30 2.72
CA VAL A 31 10.81 -8.64 3.29
C VAL A 31 9.81 -9.73 2.85
N GLY A 32 8.91 -9.42 1.90
CA GLY A 32 7.79 -10.28 1.50
C GLY A 32 8.15 -11.74 1.13
N THR A 33 7.20 -12.64 1.36
CA THR A 33 7.48 -14.07 1.63
C THR A 33 8.03 -14.92 0.49
N ARG A 34 8.04 -14.50 -0.79
CA ARG A 34 8.60 -15.36 -1.86
C ARG A 34 8.73 -14.83 -3.30
N VAL A 35 8.36 -13.59 -3.61
CA VAL A 35 8.23 -13.14 -5.03
C VAL A 35 9.14 -11.95 -5.40
N HIS A 36 9.78 -11.28 -4.45
CA HIS A 36 10.58 -10.06 -4.70
C HIS A 36 12.05 -10.15 -4.24
N ALA A 37 12.61 -11.35 -4.14
CA ALA A 37 13.94 -11.60 -3.55
C ALA A 37 15.13 -10.92 -4.27
N ARG A 38 14.90 -10.16 -5.35
CA ARG A 38 15.93 -9.46 -6.13
C ARG A 38 15.36 -8.12 -6.65
N GLY A 39 15.86 -7.00 -6.13
CA GLY A 39 15.49 -5.65 -6.56
C GLY A 39 15.26 -4.67 -5.40
N GLU A 40 15.27 -3.38 -5.70
CA GLU A 40 14.94 -2.32 -4.74
C GLU A 40 13.42 -2.19 -4.60
N ALA A 41 12.93 -2.06 -3.36
CA ALA A 41 11.55 -1.74 -3.07
C ALA A 41 11.32 -0.23 -3.21
N ILE A 42 10.90 0.21 -4.39
CA ILE A 42 10.65 1.64 -4.68
C ILE A 42 9.15 1.91 -4.75
N PHE A 43 8.69 2.87 -3.95
CA PHE A 43 7.29 3.29 -3.90
C PHE A 43 7.16 4.77 -3.50
N PHE A 44 5.99 5.35 -3.77
CA PHE A 44 5.61 6.71 -3.34
C PHE A 44 4.31 6.66 -2.54
N GLU A 45 4.22 7.44 -1.46
CA GLU A 45 2.92 7.76 -0.86
C GLU A 45 2.18 8.71 -1.82
N VAL A 46 0.91 8.44 -2.08
CA VAL A 46 0.08 9.26 -2.98
C VAL A 46 -1.12 9.81 -2.24
N ASP A 47 -1.48 11.06 -2.54
CA ASP A 47 -2.71 11.67 -2.06
C ASP A 47 -3.92 11.10 -2.83
N PRO A 48 -4.85 10.40 -2.16
CA PRO A 48 -6.05 9.87 -2.82
C PRO A 48 -6.91 10.95 -3.48
N ALA A 49 -6.87 12.18 -2.97
CA ALA A 49 -7.65 13.30 -3.51
C ALA A 49 -7.12 13.80 -4.87
N GLN A 50 -5.88 13.43 -5.24
CA GLN A 50 -5.27 13.78 -6.51
C GLN A 50 -5.41 12.67 -7.57
N LEU A 51 -6.03 11.53 -7.23
CA LEU A 51 -6.25 10.44 -8.18
C LEU A 51 -7.46 10.71 -9.09
N PRO A 52 -7.42 10.26 -10.36
CA PRO A 52 -8.57 10.36 -11.25
C PRO A 52 -9.82 9.69 -10.65
N ALA A 53 -10.92 10.42 -10.61
CA ALA A 53 -12.18 9.92 -10.05
C ALA A 53 -12.71 8.75 -10.90
N GLY A 54 -13.05 7.63 -10.23
CA GLY A 54 -13.66 6.47 -10.86
C GLY A 54 -12.69 5.51 -11.59
N GLU A 55 -11.39 5.82 -11.67
CA GLU A 55 -10.42 4.90 -12.27
C GLU A 55 -9.99 3.77 -11.31
N PHE A 56 -10.03 4.03 -10.02
CA PHE A 56 -9.63 3.07 -8.99
C PHE A 56 -10.80 2.78 -8.05
N PRO A 57 -10.97 1.51 -7.61
CA PRO A 57 -12.03 1.12 -6.68
C PRO A 57 -11.64 1.49 -5.24
N LEU A 58 -11.44 2.79 -4.97
CA LEU A 58 -10.99 3.31 -3.68
C LEU A 58 -12.03 3.08 -2.56
N GLU A 59 -13.30 2.87 -2.91
CA GLU A 59 -14.36 2.47 -1.99
C GLU A 59 -14.09 1.12 -1.30
N LEU A 60 -13.24 0.27 -1.88
CA LEU A 60 -12.85 -1.00 -1.28
C LEU A 60 -11.84 -0.83 -0.15
N VAL A 61 -11.12 0.29 -0.09
CA VAL A 61 -10.07 0.55 0.89
C VAL A 61 -10.60 0.46 2.33
N PRO A 62 -11.64 1.21 2.75
CA PRO A 62 -12.18 1.11 4.11
C PRO A 62 -12.84 -0.24 4.41
N GLN A 63 -13.21 -1.01 3.39
CA GLN A 63 -13.85 -2.33 3.56
C GLN A 63 -12.83 -3.46 3.76
N ARG A 64 -11.66 -3.34 3.13
CA ARG A 64 -10.69 -4.44 3.01
C ARG A 64 -9.38 -4.16 3.75
N CYS A 65 -8.95 -2.91 3.83
CA CYS A 65 -7.82 -2.49 4.63
C CYS A 65 -8.32 -2.18 6.05
N VAL A 66 -8.69 -3.23 6.78
CA VAL A 66 -9.17 -3.18 8.16
C VAL A 66 -8.25 -4.02 9.06
N ALA A 67 -8.08 -3.60 10.32
CA ALA A 67 -7.26 -4.33 11.26
C ALA A 67 -7.87 -5.70 11.52
N LYS A 68 -7.06 -6.75 11.43
CA LYS A 68 -7.45 -8.12 11.75
C LYS A 68 -6.83 -8.50 13.10
N ALA A 69 -7.44 -9.48 13.77
CA ALA A 69 -7.02 -9.93 15.10
C ALA A 69 -5.57 -10.46 15.10
N ASP A 70 -5.09 -10.94 13.96
CA ASP A 70 -3.84 -11.69 13.84
C ASP A 70 -2.66 -10.85 13.35
N GLY A 71 -2.85 -9.54 13.15
CA GLY A 71 -1.89 -8.66 12.48
C GLY A 71 -1.94 -8.82 10.97
#